data_AF-A0A7M3Y0D2-F1
#
_entry.id   AF-A0A7M3Y0D2-F1
#
_cell.length_a   1.000
_cell.length_b   1.000
_cell.length_c   1.000
_cell.angle_alpha   90.00
_cell.angle_beta   90.00
_cell.angle_gamma   90.00
#
_symmetry.space_group_name_H-M   'P 1'
#
loop_
_entity.id
_entity.type
_entity.pdbx_description
1 polymer ?
#
loop_
_entity_poly.entity_id
_entity_poly.type
_entity_poly.pdbx_seq_one_letter_code
_entity_poly.pdbx_strand_id
1 'polypeptide(L)'
;MESVSERGNSKSEMVDNLLDKMSEDDKKSLKSWYWYDWANQAFALTVLTVVVPTLLSSMFNLATGGGKEYAGWEVTGDGFYAIVLAISSMFVAISSPILGAVADRMPIKKKILWIYTIIGIVFTALMGLSPFMGEDSSWKFLAICLVIGNIGFAGGNVIYY
;
A
#
# COMPACT_ATOMS: atom_id res chain seq x y z
N MET A 1 23.12 -33.98 -10.46
CA MET A 1 22.28 -33.56 -9.31
C MET A 1 23.11 -33.11 -8.11
N GLU A 2 24.30 -33.68 -7.85
CA GLU A 2 25.24 -33.23 -6.78
C GLU A 2 25.65 -31.75 -6.84
N SER A 3 26.00 -31.23 -8.03
CA SER A 3 26.54 -29.87 -8.17
C SER A 3 25.56 -28.73 -7.86
N VAL A 4 24.27 -29.00 -7.76
CA VAL A 4 23.25 -28.01 -7.35
C VAL A 4 23.03 -28.05 -5.83
N SER A 5 23.13 -29.24 -5.23
CA SER A 5 23.05 -29.44 -3.79
C SER A 5 24.23 -28.80 -3.05
N GLU A 6 25.45 -28.98 -3.55
CA GLU A 6 26.66 -28.38 -2.96
C GLU A 6 26.64 -26.84 -3.03
N ARG A 7 26.14 -26.27 -4.13
CA ARG A 7 25.96 -24.82 -4.27
C ARG A 7 24.87 -24.27 -3.35
N GLY A 8 23.84 -25.06 -3.04
CA GLY A 8 22.82 -24.70 -2.05
C GLY A 8 23.39 -24.69 -0.64
N ASN A 9 24.16 -25.72 -0.27
CA ASN A 9 24.77 -25.85 1.04
C ASN A 9 25.80 -24.73 1.31
N SER A 10 26.65 -24.43 0.33
CA SER A 10 27.65 -23.35 0.41
C SER A 10 27.01 -21.95 0.58
N LYS A 11 25.85 -21.70 -0.04
CA LYS A 11 25.13 -20.43 0.12
C LYS A 11 24.48 -20.32 1.51
N SER A 12 23.90 -21.40 2.03
CA SER A 12 23.33 -21.41 3.38
C SER A 12 24.40 -21.13 4.42
N GLU A 13 25.54 -21.84 4.36
CA GLU A 13 26.66 -21.63 5.27
C GLU A 13 27.23 -20.22 5.19
N MET A 14 27.27 -19.61 4.01
CA MET A 14 27.68 -18.21 3.84
C MET A 14 26.71 -17.24 4.54
N VAL A 15 25.39 -17.45 4.39
CA VAL A 15 24.36 -16.62 5.03
C VAL A 15 24.41 -16.78 6.55
N ASP A 16 24.52 -18.01 7.05
CA ASP A 16 24.60 -18.29 8.49
C ASP A 16 25.83 -17.62 9.11
N ASN A 17 26.99 -17.69 8.44
CA ASN A 17 28.20 -17.00 8.87
C ASN A 17 28.08 -15.46 8.83
N LEU A 18 27.30 -14.91 7.89
CA LEU A 18 27.05 -13.47 7.82
C LEU A 18 26.14 -13.04 8.97
N LEU A 19 25.07 -13.79 9.22
CA LEU A 19 24.13 -13.53 10.32
C LEU A 19 24.82 -13.63 11.68
N ASP A 20 25.72 -14.59 11.86
CA ASP A 20 26.42 -14.78 13.13
C ASP A 20 27.43 -13.65 13.42
N LYS A 21 27.98 -13.03 12.36
CA LYS A 21 28.86 -11.85 12.46
C LYS A 21 28.13 -10.52 12.66
N MET A 22 26.79 -10.49 12.53
CA MET A 22 26.00 -9.27 12.71
C MET A 22 25.80 -8.95 14.20
N SER A 23 25.76 -7.66 14.52
CA SER A 23 25.36 -7.19 15.84
C SER A 23 23.91 -7.56 16.14
N GLU A 24 23.56 -7.71 17.42
CA GLU A 24 22.18 -7.97 17.85
C GLU A 24 21.20 -6.88 17.41
N ASP A 25 21.67 -5.64 17.26
CA ASP A 25 20.86 -4.53 16.74
C ASP A 25 20.60 -4.67 15.23
N ASP A 26 21.57 -5.15 14.46
CA ASP A 26 21.44 -5.40 13.03
C ASP A 26 20.48 -6.57 12.77
N LYS A 27 20.55 -7.63 13.58
CA LYS A 27 19.61 -8.76 13.53
C LYS A 27 18.17 -8.31 13.80
N LYS A 28 17.95 -7.42 14.78
CA LYS A 28 16.63 -6.83 15.07
C LYS A 28 16.14 -5.94 13.93
N SER A 29 17.03 -5.13 13.35
CA SER A 29 16.71 -4.29 12.19
C SER A 29 16.28 -5.14 11.00
N LEU A 30 17.03 -6.21 10.69
CA LEU A 30 16.72 -7.15 9.62
C LEU A 30 15.37 -7.83 9.82
N LYS A 31 15.08 -8.30 11.04
CA LYS A 31 13.76 -8.89 11.37
C LYS A 31 12.62 -7.88 11.21
N SER A 32 12.85 -6.64 11.62
CA SER A 32 11.85 -5.56 11.45
C SER A 32 11.60 -5.26 9.98
N TRP A 33 12.67 -5.24 9.18
CA TRP A 33 12.60 -5.06 7.74
C TRP A 33 11.80 -6.18 7.05
N TYR A 34 12.06 -7.44 7.40
CA TYR A 34 11.31 -8.59 6.86
C TYR A 34 9.81 -8.51 7.16
N TRP A 35 9.43 -8.18 8.39
CA TRP A 35 8.02 -8.05 8.75
C TRP A 35 7.34 -6.87 8.03
N TYR A 36 8.05 -5.76 7.87
CA TYR A 36 7.55 -4.60 7.15
C TYR A 36 7.33 -4.94 5.65
N ASP A 37 8.32 -5.54 5.01
CA ASP A 37 8.25 -5.92 3.60
C ASP A 37 7.13 -6.95 3.35
N TRP A 38 7.01 -7.95 4.21
CA TRP A 38 5.94 -8.94 4.15
C TRP A 38 4.54 -8.30 4.26
N ALA A 39 4.34 -7.42 5.25
CA ALA A 39 3.06 -6.75 5.44
C ALA A 39 2.71 -5.82 4.27
N ASN A 40 3.71 -5.09 3.76
CA ASN A 40 3.57 -4.19 2.62
C ASN A 40 3.11 -4.93 1.36
N GLN A 41 3.74 -6.06 1.04
CA GLN A 41 3.35 -6.89 -0.12
C GLN A 41 1.95 -7.50 0.04
N ALA A 42 1.63 -8.02 1.23
CA ALA A 42 0.32 -8.58 1.50
C ALA A 42 -0.80 -7.54 1.34
N PHE A 43 -0.56 -6.30 1.79
CA PHE A 43 -1.49 -5.18 1.61
C PHE A 43 -1.67 -4.83 0.14
N ALA A 44 -0.58 -4.67 -0.62
CA ALA A 44 -0.65 -4.29 -2.02
C ALA A 44 -1.47 -5.30 -2.85
N LEU A 45 -1.23 -6.60 -2.68
CA LEU A 45 -1.94 -7.65 -3.42
C LEU A 45 -3.38 -7.84 -2.93
N THR A 46 -3.62 -7.83 -1.62
CA THR A 46 -4.95 -8.13 -1.10
C THR A 46 -5.87 -6.91 -1.21
N VAL A 47 -5.42 -5.77 -0.70
CA VAL A 47 -6.25 -4.57 -0.57
C VAL A 47 -6.33 -3.84 -1.90
N LEU A 48 -5.18 -3.44 -2.46
CA LEU A 48 -5.17 -2.61 -3.68
C LEU A 48 -5.49 -3.42 -4.94
N THR A 49 -5.11 -4.70 -5.03
CA THR A 49 -5.36 -5.50 -6.24
C THR A 49 -6.69 -6.24 -6.23
N VAL A 50 -7.22 -6.66 -5.07
CA VAL A 50 -8.42 -7.52 -5.03
C VAL A 50 -9.60 -6.85 -4.34
N VAL A 51 -9.46 -6.47 -3.07
CA VAL A 51 -10.60 -6.06 -2.24
C VAL A 51 -11.15 -4.70 -2.64
N VAL A 52 -10.29 -3.69 -2.80
CA VAL A 52 -10.73 -2.32 -3.10
C VAL A 52 -11.34 -2.20 -4.50
N PRO A 53 -10.72 -2.74 -5.58
CA PRO A 53 -11.32 -2.66 -6.91
C PRO A 53 -12.69 -3.32 -6.93
N THR A 54 -12.82 -4.52 -6.36
CA THR A 54 -14.09 -5.26 -6.36
C THR A 54 -15.19 -4.54 -5.58
N LEU A 55 -14.88 -4.03 -4.38
CA LEU A 55 -15.83 -3.25 -3.58
C LEU A 55 -16.24 -1.95 -4.28
N LEU A 56 -15.27 -1.17 -4.78
CA LEU A 56 -15.56 0.11 -5.42
C LEU A 56 -16.37 -0.06 -6.70
N SER A 57 -16.00 -1.04 -7.54
CA SER A 57 -16.74 -1.35 -8.77
C SER A 57 -18.16 -1.81 -8.46
N SER A 58 -18.34 -2.68 -7.45
CA SER A 58 -19.67 -3.16 -7.05
C SER A 58 -20.56 -2.01 -6.55
N MET A 59 -20.04 -1.15 -5.68
CA MET A 59 -20.80 -0.02 -5.12
C MET A 59 -21.11 1.06 -6.16
N PHE A 60 -20.17 1.32 -7.07
CA PHE A 60 -20.39 2.23 -8.19
C PHE A 60 -21.48 1.70 -9.13
N ASN A 61 -21.44 0.41 -9.47
CA ASN A 61 -22.44 -0.19 -10.34
C ASN A 61 -23.83 -0.18 -9.68
N LEU A 62 -23.92 -0.42 -8.37
CA LEU A 62 -25.19 -0.38 -7.62
C LEU A 62 -25.79 1.03 -7.60
N ALA A 63 -24.96 2.06 -7.38
CA ALA A 63 -25.41 3.45 -7.34
C ALA A 63 -25.77 4.03 -8.72
N THR A 64 -25.21 3.48 -9.80
CA THR A 64 -25.32 4.07 -11.15
C THR A 64 -26.04 3.19 -12.17
N GLY A 65 -26.46 1.99 -11.78
CA GLY A 65 -27.16 1.05 -12.67
C GLY A 65 -26.25 0.32 -13.67
N GLY A 66 -24.95 0.22 -13.38
CA GLY A 66 -23.98 -0.52 -14.21
C GLY A 66 -23.05 0.34 -15.09
N GLY A 67 -23.20 1.65 -15.08
CA GLY A 67 -22.30 2.57 -15.79
C GLY A 67 -22.84 3.99 -15.78
N LYS A 68 -21.94 4.98 -15.88
CA LYS A 68 -22.35 6.37 -16.09
C LYS A 68 -21.61 6.97 -17.26
N GLU A 69 -22.35 7.67 -18.10
CA GLU A 69 -21.75 8.49 -19.13
C GLU A 69 -21.10 9.73 -18.48
N TYR A 70 -19.80 9.86 -18.65
CA TYR A 70 -19.04 11.05 -18.29
C TYR A 70 -18.32 11.57 -19.54
N ALA A 71 -18.61 12.82 -19.92
CA ALA A 71 -17.96 13.48 -21.05
C ALA A 71 -17.98 12.70 -22.39
N GLY A 72 -19.07 11.94 -22.65
CA GLY A 72 -19.23 11.15 -23.87
C GLY A 72 -18.62 9.75 -23.83
N TRP A 73 -18.08 9.31 -22.69
CA TRP A 73 -17.52 7.98 -22.48
C TRP A 73 -18.28 7.25 -21.38
N GLU A 74 -18.56 5.98 -21.60
CA GLU A 74 -19.17 5.13 -20.58
C GLU A 74 -18.11 4.70 -19.56
N VAL A 75 -18.23 5.19 -18.33
CA VAL A 75 -17.35 4.81 -17.22
C VAL A 75 -18.01 3.68 -16.45
N THR A 76 -17.37 2.51 -16.49
CA THR A 76 -17.71 1.34 -15.67
C THR A 76 -17.07 1.43 -14.28
N GLY A 77 -17.50 0.59 -13.33
CA GLY A 77 -16.92 0.53 -11.98
C GLY A 77 -15.40 0.39 -11.95
N ASP A 78 -14.83 -0.45 -12.83
CA ASP A 78 -13.38 -0.68 -12.91
C ASP A 78 -12.65 0.57 -13.45
N GLY A 79 -13.25 1.25 -14.43
CA GLY A 79 -12.75 2.52 -14.94
C GLY A 79 -12.76 3.61 -13.87
N PHE A 80 -13.81 3.66 -13.05
CA PHE A 80 -13.89 4.59 -11.92
C PHE A 80 -12.79 4.31 -10.89
N TYR A 81 -12.55 3.05 -10.52
CA TYR A 81 -11.44 2.68 -9.65
C TYR A 81 -10.09 3.13 -10.21
N ALA A 82 -9.83 2.87 -11.48
CA ALA A 82 -8.58 3.26 -12.14
C ALA A 82 -8.38 4.79 -12.12
N ILE A 83 -9.43 5.57 -12.37
CA ILE A 83 -9.39 7.04 -12.30
C ILE A 83 -9.05 7.52 -10.88
N VAL A 84 -9.73 6.97 -9.87
CA VAL A 84 -9.49 7.34 -8.46
C VAL A 84 -8.05 6.99 -8.04
N LEU A 85 -7.57 5.81 -8.41
CA LEU A 85 -6.20 5.38 -8.13
C LEU A 85 -5.17 6.26 -8.85
N ALA A 86 -5.43 6.65 -10.10
CA ALA A 86 -4.55 7.52 -10.88
C ALA A 86 -4.45 8.92 -10.25
N ILE A 87 -5.59 9.50 -9.84
CA ILE A 87 -5.62 10.78 -9.13
C ILE A 87 -4.81 10.69 -7.83
N SER A 88 -5.03 9.64 -7.04
CA SER A 88 -4.26 9.41 -5.81
C SER A 88 -2.75 9.32 -6.09
N SER A 89 -2.37 8.54 -7.11
CA SER A 89 -0.97 8.34 -7.49
C SER A 89 -0.31 9.64 -7.97
N MET A 90 -1.06 10.52 -8.64
CA MET A 90 -0.60 11.84 -9.03
C MET A 90 -0.31 12.73 -7.80
N PHE A 91 -1.18 12.72 -6.79
CA PHE A 91 -0.91 13.42 -5.52
C PHE A 91 0.35 12.87 -4.84
N VAL A 92 0.51 11.55 -4.81
CA VAL A 92 1.70 10.90 -4.26
C VAL A 92 2.95 11.36 -5.00
N ALA A 93 2.94 11.35 -6.34
CA ALA A 93 4.07 11.76 -7.16
C ALA A 93 4.51 13.21 -6.89
N ILE A 94 3.55 14.12 -6.67
CA ILE A 94 3.82 15.52 -6.31
C ILE A 94 4.33 15.63 -4.85
N SER A 95 3.81 14.81 -3.94
CA SER A 95 4.22 14.82 -2.54
C SER A 95 5.59 14.18 -2.29
N SER A 96 6.03 13.28 -3.17
CA SER A 96 7.25 12.49 -3.01
C SER A 96 8.53 13.34 -2.88
N PRO A 97 8.80 14.36 -3.70
CA PRO A 97 9.95 15.25 -3.53
C PRO A 97 9.98 15.97 -2.17
N ILE A 98 8.80 16.37 -1.67
CA ILE A 98 8.66 17.07 -0.39
C ILE A 98 8.97 16.10 0.76
N LEU A 99 8.44 14.89 0.69
CA LEU A 99 8.68 13.84 1.69
C LEU A 99 10.14 13.39 1.70
N GLY A 100 10.77 13.24 0.53
CA GLY A 100 12.19 12.92 0.41
C GLY A 100 13.08 13.99 1.04
N ALA A 101 12.82 15.28 0.74
CA ALA A 101 13.56 16.39 1.34
C ALA A 101 13.41 16.45 2.88
N VAL A 102 12.24 16.08 3.40
CA VAL A 102 11.99 15.99 4.84
C VAL A 102 12.68 14.78 5.46
N ALA A 103 12.68 13.64 4.78
CA ALA A 103 13.35 12.42 5.21
C ALA A 103 14.87 12.59 5.29
N ASP A 104 15.48 13.40 4.42
CA ASP A 104 16.91 13.70 4.45
C ASP A 104 17.32 14.58 5.64
N ARG A 105 16.42 15.45 6.12
CA ARG A 105 16.74 16.47 7.13
C ARG A 105 16.34 16.12 8.56
N MET A 106 15.48 15.12 8.77
CA MET A 106 14.95 14.81 10.11
C MET A 106 15.41 13.45 10.67
N PRO A 107 15.93 13.39 11.91
CA PRO A 107 16.27 12.14 12.60
C PRO A 107 15.04 11.36 13.12
N ILE A 108 13.82 11.85 12.86
CA ILE A 108 12.56 11.32 13.41
C ILE A 108 11.83 10.35 12.44
N LYS A 109 12.56 9.79 11.46
CA LYS A 109 12.02 8.99 10.35
C LYS A 109 11.08 7.86 10.80
N LYS A 110 11.42 7.18 11.90
CA LYS A 110 10.58 6.11 12.49
C LYS A 110 9.21 6.57 12.96
N LYS A 111 9.08 7.77 13.55
CA LYS A 111 7.77 8.27 14.03
C LYS A 111 6.88 8.69 12.87
N ILE A 112 7.46 9.28 11.84
CA ILE A 112 6.70 9.71 10.66
C ILE A 112 6.18 8.48 9.92
N LEU A 113 7.03 7.47 9.69
CA LEU A 113 6.60 6.20 9.12
C LEU A 113 5.41 5.60 9.88
N TRP A 114 5.50 5.55 11.22
CA TRP A 114 4.43 5.04 12.07
C TRP A 114 3.11 5.81 11.92
N ILE A 115 3.16 7.14 11.79
CA ILE A 115 1.96 7.98 11.58
C ILE A 115 1.32 7.66 10.22
N TYR A 116 2.12 7.57 9.15
CA TYR A 116 1.64 7.20 7.82
C TYR A 116 1.01 5.81 7.79
N THR A 117 1.62 4.84 8.48
CA THR A 117 1.07 3.49 8.64
C THR A 117 -0.26 3.50 9.42
N ILE A 118 -0.36 4.24 10.53
CA ILE A 118 -1.63 4.37 11.27
C ILE A 118 -2.71 4.96 10.38
N ILE A 119 -2.41 6.04 9.65
CA ILE A 119 -3.36 6.68 8.73
C ILE A 119 -3.83 5.65 7.69
N GLY A 120 -2.90 4.92 7.07
CA GLY A 120 -3.25 3.85 6.12
C GLY A 120 -4.18 2.79 6.72
N ILE A 121 -3.88 2.30 7.93
CA ILE A 121 -4.70 1.30 8.63
C ILE A 121 -6.10 1.83 8.94
N VAL A 122 -6.19 3.04 9.51
CA VAL A 122 -7.46 3.66 9.89
C VAL A 122 -8.35 3.86 8.66
N PHE A 123 -7.80 4.41 7.57
CA PHE A 123 -8.57 4.64 6.36
C PHE A 123 -8.94 3.33 5.65
N THR A 124 -8.09 2.30 5.69
CA THR A 124 -8.43 0.96 5.18
C THR A 124 -9.56 0.33 6.00
N ALA A 125 -9.54 0.48 7.34
CA ALA A 125 -10.62 0.01 8.19
C ALA A 125 -11.93 0.76 7.92
N LEU A 126 -11.87 2.08 7.69
CA LEU A 126 -13.03 2.89 7.28
C LEU A 126 -13.59 2.46 5.92
N MET A 127 -12.75 2.05 4.97
CA MET A 127 -13.23 1.46 3.71
C MET A 127 -14.04 0.19 3.93
N GLY A 128 -13.63 -0.66 4.87
CA GLY A 128 -14.37 -1.86 5.28
C GLY A 128 -15.73 -1.56 5.93
N LEU A 129 -15.91 -0.35 6.49
CA LEU A 129 -17.19 0.11 7.05
C LEU A 129 -18.10 0.76 6.01
N SER A 130 -17.57 1.12 4.84
CA SER A 130 -18.35 1.76 3.77
C SER A 130 -19.55 0.94 3.25
N PRO A 131 -19.55 -0.41 3.21
CA PRO A 131 -20.72 -1.18 2.78
C PRO A 131 -21.91 -1.06 3.74
N PHE A 132 -21.68 -0.61 4.97
CA PHE A 132 -22.72 -0.39 5.98
C PHE A 132 -23.29 1.04 5.96
N MET A 133 -22.75 1.93 5.11
CA MET A 133 -23.29 3.28 4.89
C MET A 133 -24.32 3.26 3.75
N GLY A 134 -25.29 4.19 3.77
CA GLY A 134 -26.40 4.23 2.80
C GLY A 134 -25.98 4.38 1.33
N GLU A 135 -26.69 3.67 0.43
CA GLU A 135 -26.33 3.36 -0.96
C GLU A 135 -25.80 4.56 -1.80
N ASP A 136 -26.37 5.76 -1.63
CA ASP A 136 -26.02 6.93 -2.45
C ASP A 136 -24.66 7.59 -2.13
N SER A 137 -24.17 7.44 -0.89
CA SER A 137 -22.93 8.12 -0.44
C SER A 137 -21.72 7.19 -0.30
N SER A 138 -21.94 5.88 -0.33
CA SER A 138 -20.93 4.92 0.09
C SER A 138 -19.79 4.76 -0.91
N TRP A 139 -20.06 4.88 -2.22
CA TRP A 139 -19.02 4.81 -3.25
C TRP A 139 -18.09 6.04 -3.25
N LYS A 140 -18.62 7.24 -2.98
CA LYS A 140 -17.82 8.48 -2.84
C LYS A 140 -16.97 8.45 -1.59
N PHE A 141 -17.53 7.98 -0.48
CA PHE A 141 -16.81 7.81 0.78
C PHE A 141 -15.66 6.81 0.63
N LEU A 142 -15.89 5.67 -0.02
CA LEU A 142 -14.85 4.68 -0.28
C LEU A 142 -13.76 5.24 -1.22
N ALA A 143 -14.12 6.01 -2.25
CA ALA A 143 -13.16 6.67 -3.12
C ALA A 143 -12.26 7.68 -2.37
N ILE A 144 -12.83 8.50 -1.49
CA ILE A 144 -12.05 9.44 -0.67
C ILE A 144 -11.12 8.68 0.29
N CYS A 145 -11.63 7.65 0.95
CA CYS A 145 -10.83 6.82 1.85
C CYS A 145 -9.70 6.09 1.11
N LEU A 146 -9.95 5.63 -0.12
CA LEU A 146 -8.93 5.04 -0.98
C LEU A 146 -7.83 6.04 -1.31
N VAL A 147 -8.17 7.27 -1.71
CA VAL A 147 -7.17 8.30 -2.04
C VAL A 147 -6.27 8.57 -0.84
N ILE A 148 -6.85 8.76 0.35
CA ILE A 148 -6.10 9.05 1.57
C ILE A 148 -5.29 7.84 2.03
N GLY A 149 -5.89 6.63 1.99
CA GLY A 149 -5.22 5.39 2.35
C GLY A 149 -4.02 5.09 1.44
N ASN A 150 -4.16 5.31 0.14
CA ASN A 150 -3.08 5.11 -0.83
C ASN A 150 -1.98 6.17 -0.70
N ILE A 151 -2.31 7.42 -0.34
CA ILE A 151 -1.31 8.43 0.03
C ILE A 151 -0.55 8.02 1.31
N GLY A 152 -1.25 7.50 2.31
CA GLY A 152 -0.65 6.96 3.53
C GLY A 152 0.33 5.83 3.26
N PHE A 153 -0.10 4.87 2.44
CA PHE A 153 0.70 3.72 2.02
C PHE A 153 1.94 4.12 1.19
N ALA A 154 1.72 4.85 0.10
CA ALA A 154 2.80 5.21 -0.82
C ALA A 154 3.76 6.25 -0.20
N GLY A 155 3.24 7.20 0.58
CA GLY A 155 4.06 8.15 1.33
C GLY A 155 4.91 7.49 2.41
N GLY A 156 4.42 6.44 3.07
CA GLY A 156 5.20 5.62 3.99
C GLY A 156 6.38 4.93 3.29
N ASN A 157 6.17 4.39 2.10
CA ASN A 157 7.22 3.75 1.32
C ASN A 157 8.33 4.72 0.86
N VAL A 158 8.00 5.98 0.58
CA VAL A 158 9.00 7.02 0.24
C VAL A 158 9.93 7.36 1.42
N ILE A 159 9.49 7.17 2.66
CA ILE A 159 10.29 7.45 3.86
C ILE A 159 11.09 6.21 4.30
N TYR A 160 10.61 5.03 3.94
CA TYR A 160 11.22 3.74 4.27
C TYR A 160 12.44 3.41 3.40
N TYR A 161 12.38 3.76 2.11
CA TYR A 161 13.48 3.64 1.14
C TYR A 161 14.34 4.90 1.10
#